data_AF-A0A9Q1QL79-F1
#
_entry.id   AF-A0A9Q1QL79-F1
#
_cell.length_a   1.000
_cell.length_b   1.000
_cell.length_c   1.000
_cell.angle_alpha   90.00
_cell.angle_beta   90.00
_cell.angle_gamma   90.00
#
_symmetry.space_group_name_H-M   'P 1'
#
loop_
_entity.id
_entity.type
_entity.pdbx_description
1 polymer ?
#
loop_
_entity_poly.entity_id
_entity_poly.type
_entity_poly.pdbx_seq_one_letter_code
_entity_poly.pdbx_strand_id
1 'polypeptide(L)'
;MTKVYGTGTYDFKRHRVAEYPVDVAAHIAADKPPDSFPLSNAPNTITLTEIQRDRLTKIAAANWLKSSDQPKKPFSPELVKEIYETEFLVKGGRKPVPLQRVMILEVSQYLENYLWPNFDPETASFEHVMSMILMINEKFRENVAAWVCFHDRKDLFKAFLERVLRLKDQVQADRFSIAEMTNYLVFMINAFQSFY
;
A
#
# COMPACT_ATOMS: atom_id res chain seq x y z
N MET A 1 -69.62 -21.89 11.55
CA MET A 1 -69.11 -23.08 12.28
C MET A 1 -68.74 -24.08 11.20
N THR A 2 -67.53 -24.62 11.08
CA THR A 2 -66.71 -25.29 12.10
C THR A 2 -65.23 -25.35 11.64
N LYS A 3 -64.34 -25.39 12.63
CA LYS A 3 -62.87 -25.33 12.58
C LYS A 3 -62.22 -26.46 11.76
N VAL A 4 -61.05 -26.19 11.19
CA VAL A 4 -60.05 -27.22 10.85
C VAL A 4 -58.79 -26.97 11.69
N TYR A 5 -58.45 -27.94 12.55
CA TYR A 5 -57.22 -27.98 13.34
C TYR A 5 -56.07 -28.51 12.47
N GLY A 6 -54.88 -27.94 12.66
CA GLY A 6 -53.72 -28.12 11.79
C GLY A 6 -52.86 -29.36 12.06
N THR A 7 -51.70 -29.37 11.40
CA THR A 7 -50.45 -30.01 11.83
C THR A 7 -49.34 -29.59 10.84
N GLY A 8 -48.20 -29.11 11.37
CA GLY A 8 -46.94 -29.01 10.60
C GLY A 8 -46.40 -27.61 10.33
N THR A 9 -45.97 -26.88 11.37
CA THR A 9 -45.10 -25.70 11.21
C THR A 9 -43.66 -26.14 10.97
N TYR A 10 -43.19 -26.13 9.73
CA TYR A 10 -41.76 -26.10 9.44
C TYR A 10 -41.26 -24.65 9.47
N ASP A 11 -40.35 -24.44 10.40
CA ASP A 11 -39.78 -23.16 10.83
C ASP A 11 -38.76 -22.64 9.80
N PHE A 12 -39.14 -21.65 9.00
CA PHE A 12 -38.18 -20.87 8.23
C PHE A 12 -37.51 -19.88 9.18
N LYS A 13 -36.37 -20.27 9.73
CA LYS A 13 -35.47 -19.39 10.49
C LYS A 13 -35.12 -18.14 9.70
N ARG A 14 -35.92 -17.08 9.85
CA ARG A 14 -35.57 -15.72 9.45
C ARG A 14 -34.46 -15.25 10.39
N HIS A 15 -33.27 -15.00 9.85
CA HIS A 15 -32.23 -14.28 10.58
C HIS A 15 -32.81 -12.93 11.00
N ARG A 16 -32.99 -12.74 12.32
CA ARG A 16 -33.45 -11.49 12.91
C ARG A 16 -32.43 -10.39 12.58
N VAL A 17 -32.86 -9.41 11.80
CA VAL A 17 -32.25 -8.08 11.75
C VAL A 17 -32.42 -7.49 13.16
N ALA A 18 -31.32 -7.07 13.78
CA ALA A 18 -31.35 -6.45 15.09
C ALA A 18 -31.91 -5.02 14.96
N GLU A 19 -33.15 -4.82 15.39
CA GLU A 19 -33.73 -3.49 15.59
C GLU A 19 -33.25 -2.96 16.96
N TYR A 20 -32.54 -1.83 16.96
CA TYR A 20 -32.16 -1.15 18.19
C TYR A 20 -33.28 -0.16 18.58
N PRO A 21 -33.78 -0.19 19.84
CA PRO A 21 -34.78 0.77 20.31
C PRO A 21 -34.16 2.16 20.43
N VAL A 22 -34.86 3.18 19.93
CA VAL A 22 -34.53 4.59 20.16
C VAL A 22 -35.37 5.08 21.32
N ASP A 23 -34.83 5.07 22.53
CA ASP A 23 -35.50 5.65 23.70
C ASP A 23 -35.38 7.18 23.66
N VAL A 24 -36.46 7.82 23.23
CA VAL A 24 -36.67 9.27 23.28
C VAL A 24 -37.47 9.58 24.55
N ALA A 25 -36.79 9.88 25.66
CA ALA A 25 -37.21 10.83 26.71
C ALA A 25 -36.45 10.62 28.03
N ALA A 26 -35.53 11.53 28.35
CA ALA A 26 -35.40 12.14 29.67
C ALA A 26 -34.33 13.24 29.62
N HIS A 27 -34.78 14.49 29.70
CA HIS A 27 -33.94 15.68 29.77
C HIS A 27 -33.47 15.96 31.22
N ILE A 28 -32.39 16.76 31.29
CA ILE A 28 -31.96 17.70 32.35
C ILE A 28 -31.16 17.13 33.55
N ALA A 29 -29.82 17.33 33.55
CA ALA A 29 -29.14 18.28 34.46
C ALA A 29 -27.60 18.25 34.39
N ALA A 30 -27.01 19.43 34.20
CA ALA A 30 -25.76 19.98 34.77
C ALA A 30 -24.36 19.44 34.38
N ASP A 31 -23.62 20.32 33.68
CA ASP A 31 -22.17 20.61 33.69
C ASP A 31 -21.13 19.53 34.05
N LYS A 32 -20.41 19.07 33.01
CA LYS A 32 -18.98 18.71 33.09
C LYS A 32 -18.33 18.82 31.70
N PRO A 33 -17.11 19.37 31.55
CA PRO A 33 -16.47 19.54 30.24
C PRO A 33 -16.22 18.17 29.57
N PRO A 34 -16.29 18.08 28.23
CA PRO A 34 -16.19 16.81 27.54
C PRO A 34 -14.73 16.34 27.52
N ASP A 35 -14.43 15.32 28.33
CA ASP A 35 -13.29 14.45 28.08
C ASP A 35 -13.48 13.82 26.69
N SER A 36 -12.63 14.23 25.76
CA SER A 36 -12.59 13.71 24.40
C SER A 36 -12.29 12.21 24.44
N PHE A 37 -13.30 11.39 24.15
CA PHE A 37 -13.08 10.03 23.68
C PHE A 37 -12.12 10.09 22.49
N PRO A 38 -10.95 9.43 22.49
CA PRO A 38 -10.13 9.37 21.30
C PRO A 38 -10.85 8.46 20.31
N LEU A 39 -11.55 9.08 19.36
CA LEU A 39 -11.93 8.48 18.09
C LEU A 39 -10.63 8.15 17.34
N SER A 40 -10.05 6.99 17.64
CA SER A 40 -8.90 6.44 16.93
C SER A 40 -9.35 5.86 15.58
N ASN A 41 -9.75 6.75 14.69
CA ASN A 41 -9.78 6.54 13.24
C ASN A 41 -9.46 7.89 12.60
N ALA A 42 -8.20 8.32 12.76
CA ALA A 42 -7.67 9.41 11.95
C ALA A 42 -7.59 8.91 10.50
N PRO A 43 -8.05 9.70 9.51
CA PRO A 43 -7.82 9.37 8.11
C PRO A 43 -6.31 9.30 7.84
N ASN A 44 -5.90 8.46 6.89
CA ASN A 44 -4.51 8.29 6.42
C ASN A 44 -3.97 9.56 5.71
N THR A 45 -4.26 10.76 6.23
CA THR A 45 -3.85 12.04 5.65
C THR A 45 -2.58 12.50 6.34
N ILE A 46 -1.45 12.17 5.72
CA ILE A 46 -0.16 12.75 6.08
C ILE A 46 -0.15 14.24 5.71
N THR A 47 0.28 15.11 6.63
CA THR A 47 0.39 16.54 6.33
C THR A 47 1.66 16.84 5.53
N LEU A 48 1.64 17.88 4.69
CA LEU A 48 2.82 18.28 3.90
C LEU A 48 4.04 18.57 4.81
N THR A 49 3.80 19.10 6.01
CA THR A 49 4.84 19.40 6.99
C THR A 49 5.45 18.12 7.59
N GLU A 50 4.66 17.06 7.77
CA GLU A 50 5.17 15.73 8.14
C GLU A 50 6.03 15.13 7.03
N ILE A 51 5.59 15.21 5.77
CA ILE A 51 6.39 14.75 4.61
C ILE A 51 7.74 15.47 4.59
N GLN A 52 7.75 16.80 4.70
CA GLN A 52 8.99 17.60 4.63
C GLN A 52 9.98 17.29 5.75
N ARG A 53 9.49 16.97 6.95
CA ARG A 53 10.34 16.66 8.10
C ARG A 53 10.84 15.22 8.08
N ASP A 54 10.19 14.35 7.30
CA ASP A 54 10.49 12.93 7.28
C ASP A 54 11.91 12.62 6.82
N ARG A 55 12.46 11.52 7.35
CA ARG A 55 13.78 11.01 7.00
C ARG A 55 13.86 10.68 5.50
N LEU A 56 12.81 10.09 4.92
CA LEU A 56 12.81 9.67 3.52
C LEU A 56 12.87 10.87 2.57
N THR A 57 12.21 11.96 2.90
CA THR A 57 12.28 13.20 2.11
C THR A 57 13.68 13.80 2.12
N LYS A 58 14.40 13.72 3.24
CA LYS A 58 15.81 14.13 3.33
C LYS A 58 16.72 13.21 2.50
N ILE A 59 16.49 11.90 2.55
CA ILE A 59 17.22 10.93 1.72
C ILE A 59 16.95 11.21 0.24
N ALA A 60 15.70 11.49 -0.14
CA ALA A 60 15.32 11.85 -1.50
C ALA A 60 16.04 13.11 -1.99
N ALA A 61 16.07 14.15 -1.15
CA ALA A 61 16.75 15.41 -1.43
C ALA A 61 18.26 15.24 -1.66
N ALA A 62 18.87 14.28 -0.99
CA ALA A 62 20.30 14.01 -1.10
C ALA A 62 20.69 13.11 -2.28
N ASN A 63 19.75 12.31 -2.83
CA ASN A 63 20.09 11.24 -3.78
C ASN A 63 19.44 11.41 -5.16
N TRP A 64 18.15 11.78 -5.26
CA TRP A 64 17.44 11.73 -6.55
C TRP A 64 16.56 12.94 -6.88
N LEU A 65 16.19 13.78 -5.92
CA LEU A 65 15.40 14.98 -6.22
C LEU A 65 16.22 15.99 -7.03
N LYS A 66 15.63 16.46 -8.13
CA LYS A 66 16.24 17.43 -9.06
C LYS A 66 16.39 18.84 -8.48
N SER A 67 15.72 19.14 -7.36
CA SER A 67 15.69 20.47 -6.72
C SER A 67 16.84 20.74 -5.76
N SER A 68 17.79 19.81 -5.61
CA SER A 68 18.93 19.97 -4.73
C SER A 68 20.08 20.61 -5.49
N ASP A 69 20.62 21.73 -4.99
CA ASP A 69 21.85 22.38 -5.49
C ASP A 69 23.11 21.52 -5.26
N GLN A 70 22.95 20.33 -4.68
CA GLN A 70 24.03 19.39 -4.41
C GLN A 70 24.29 18.48 -5.64
N PRO A 71 25.56 18.10 -5.89
CA PRO A 71 25.87 17.13 -6.93
C PRO A 71 25.17 15.80 -6.63
N LYS A 72 24.49 15.24 -7.65
CA LYS A 72 23.79 13.95 -7.52
C LYS A 72 24.76 12.86 -7.09
N LYS A 73 24.45 12.20 -5.97
CA LYS A 73 25.19 11.00 -5.55
C LYS A 73 25.02 9.89 -6.58
N PRO A 74 26.04 9.04 -6.80
CA PRO A 74 25.88 7.86 -7.63
C PRO A 74 24.84 6.92 -7.03
N PHE A 75 24.17 6.15 -7.89
CA PHE A 75 23.19 5.16 -7.47
C PHE A 75 23.83 4.13 -6.53
N SER A 76 23.16 3.86 -5.41
CA SER A 76 23.55 2.84 -4.44
C SER A 76 22.45 1.78 -4.33
N PRO A 77 22.73 0.52 -4.75
CA PRO A 77 21.84 -0.61 -4.49
C PRO A 77 21.64 -0.87 -3.00
N GLU A 78 22.64 -0.59 -2.17
CA GLU A 78 22.57 -0.76 -0.71
C GLU A 78 21.52 0.18 -0.10
N LEU A 79 21.36 1.39 -0.64
CA LEU A 79 20.33 2.32 -0.17
C LEU A 79 18.92 1.80 -0.47
N VAL A 80 18.71 1.19 -1.65
CA VAL A 80 17.42 0.57 -1.99
C VAL A 80 17.09 -0.55 -1.01
N LYS A 81 18.10 -1.38 -0.70
CA LYS A 81 17.97 -2.43 0.29
C LYS A 81 17.68 -1.90 1.69
N GLU A 82 18.38 -0.85 2.12
CA GLU A 82 18.12 -0.20 3.42
C GLU A 82 16.68 0.30 3.48
N ILE A 83 16.22 1.07 2.49
CA ILE A 83 14.84 1.58 2.42
C ILE A 83 13.84 0.43 2.47
N TYR A 84 14.11 -0.66 1.75
CA TYR A 84 13.23 -1.82 1.73
C TYR A 84 13.13 -2.47 3.12
N GLU A 85 14.27 -2.74 3.77
CA GLU A 85 14.32 -3.40 5.06
C GLU A 85 13.83 -2.53 6.22
N THR A 86 13.96 -1.20 6.12
CA THR A 86 13.52 -0.28 7.19
C THR A 86 12.07 0.17 7.02
N GLU A 87 11.62 0.42 5.79
CA GLU A 87 10.32 1.07 5.55
C GLU A 87 9.24 0.11 5.04
N PHE A 88 9.62 -0.92 4.28
CA PHE A 88 8.65 -1.83 3.65
C PHE A 88 8.56 -3.18 4.37
N LEU A 89 9.66 -3.66 4.95
CA LEU A 89 9.69 -4.95 5.61
C LEU A 89 8.93 -4.91 6.95
N VAL A 90 7.80 -5.63 6.99
CA VAL A 90 7.04 -5.84 8.21
C VAL A 90 7.70 -6.98 9.00
N LYS A 91 8.50 -6.64 10.02
CA LYS A 91 9.11 -7.63 10.92
C LYS A 91 8.03 -8.26 11.83
N GLY A 92 7.41 -9.33 11.34
CA GLY A 92 6.51 -10.20 12.09
C GLY A 92 5.03 -9.84 11.99
N GLY A 93 4.21 -10.83 11.63
CA GLY A 93 2.74 -10.76 11.60
C GLY A 93 2.14 -10.60 10.20
N ARG A 94 0.81 -10.41 10.15
CA ARG A 94 0.02 -10.20 8.92
C ARG A 94 -0.23 -8.71 8.62
N LYS A 95 0.59 -7.81 9.16
CA LYS A 95 0.35 -6.37 8.98
C LYS A 95 0.70 -5.97 7.55
N PRO A 96 -0.09 -5.08 6.93
CA PRO A 96 0.22 -4.56 5.59
C PRO A 96 1.43 -3.63 5.65
N VAL A 97 2.03 -3.39 4.48
CA VAL A 97 3.10 -2.39 4.30
C VAL A 97 2.61 -1.03 4.78
N PRO A 98 3.40 -0.25 5.56
CA PRO A 98 2.99 1.06 6.03
C PRO A 98 2.71 2.02 4.88
N LEU A 99 1.43 2.31 4.63
CA LEU A 99 1.00 3.10 3.48
C LEU A 99 1.64 4.50 3.48
N GLN A 100 1.75 5.13 4.65
CA GLN A 100 2.36 6.45 4.82
C GLN A 100 3.80 6.51 4.27
N ARG A 101 4.59 5.44 4.40
CA ARG A 101 5.96 5.39 3.88
C ARG A 101 6.00 5.32 2.36
N VAL A 102 5.10 4.52 1.78
CA VAL A 102 4.95 4.40 0.32
C VAL A 102 4.52 5.74 -0.28
N MET A 103 3.57 6.44 0.35
CA MET A 103 3.12 7.77 -0.07
C MET A 103 4.26 8.79 -0.07
N ILE A 104 5.10 8.84 0.97
CA ILE A 104 6.25 9.76 1.02
C ILE A 104 7.23 9.49 -0.12
N LEU A 105 7.53 8.22 -0.39
CA LEU A 105 8.41 7.84 -1.48
C LEU A 105 7.82 8.20 -2.85
N GLU A 106 6.50 8.13 -3.00
CA GLU A 106 5.83 8.53 -4.23
C GLU A 106 5.89 10.05 -4.46
N VAL A 107 5.60 10.84 -3.44
CA VAL A 107 5.74 12.31 -3.50
C VAL A 107 7.18 12.70 -3.86
N SER A 108 8.16 11.91 -3.43
CA SER A 108 9.56 12.11 -3.74
C SER A 108 10.00 11.61 -5.14
N GLN A 109 9.09 11.04 -5.93
CA GLN A 109 9.35 10.44 -7.25
C GLN A 109 10.43 9.35 -7.21
N TYR A 110 10.34 8.46 -6.21
CA TYR A 110 11.32 7.39 -6.00
C TYR A 110 11.41 6.43 -7.19
N LEU A 111 10.29 6.12 -7.84
CA LEU A 111 10.27 5.24 -9.01
C LEU A 111 10.98 5.88 -10.20
N GLU A 112 10.59 7.08 -10.58
CA GLU A 112 11.00 7.72 -11.84
C GLU A 112 12.42 8.26 -11.79
N ASN A 113 12.87 8.75 -10.63
CA ASN A 113 14.17 9.40 -10.51
C ASN A 113 15.25 8.50 -9.92
N TYR A 114 14.90 7.41 -9.21
CA TYR A 114 15.89 6.56 -8.54
C TYR A 114 15.82 5.08 -8.92
N LEU A 115 14.66 4.43 -8.82
CA LEU A 115 14.57 2.99 -9.09
C LEU A 115 14.65 2.67 -10.57
N TRP A 116 13.79 3.30 -11.39
CA TRP A 116 13.66 2.95 -12.79
C TRP A 116 14.93 3.28 -13.58
N PRO A 117 15.49 4.50 -13.56
CA PRO A 117 16.68 4.83 -14.36
C PRO A 117 17.86 3.89 -14.11
N ASN A 118 18.00 3.41 -12.87
CA ASN A 118 19.08 2.54 -12.42
C ASN A 118 18.72 1.04 -12.40
N PHE A 119 17.57 0.65 -12.96
CA PHE A 119 17.20 -0.76 -13.09
C PHE A 119 18.04 -1.45 -14.17
N ASP A 120 18.68 -2.55 -13.79
CA ASP A 120 19.38 -3.47 -14.67
C ASP A 120 18.87 -4.90 -14.41
N PRO A 121 18.30 -5.60 -15.41
CA PRO A 121 17.66 -6.90 -15.22
C PRO A 121 18.62 -8.00 -14.73
N GLU A 122 19.92 -7.88 -14.99
CA GLU A 122 20.91 -8.88 -14.58
C GLU A 122 21.32 -8.71 -13.12
N THR A 123 21.52 -7.46 -12.67
CA THR A 123 22.07 -7.14 -11.35
C THR A 123 21.02 -6.73 -10.32
N ALA A 124 19.78 -6.43 -10.74
CA ALA A 124 18.73 -6.00 -9.82
C ALA A 124 18.44 -7.03 -8.73
N SER A 125 18.51 -6.56 -7.49
CA SER A 125 18.18 -7.35 -6.31
C SER A 125 16.67 -7.53 -6.16
N PHE A 126 16.28 -8.47 -5.29
CA PHE A 126 14.88 -8.70 -4.95
C PHE A 126 14.22 -7.43 -4.41
N GLU A 127 14.90 -6.73 -3.50
CA GLU A 127 14.44 -5.51 -2.85
C GLU A 127 14.19 -4.39 -3.86
N HIS A 128 15.01 -4.31 -4.91
CA HIS A 128 14.83 -3.33 -5.98
C HIS A 128 13.55 -3.60 -6.78
N VAL A 129 13.37 -4.84 -7.24
CA VAL A 129 12.18 -5.23 -8.01
C VAL A 129 10.92 -5.09 -7.17
N MET A 130 10.97 -5.52 -5.90
CA MET A 130 9.82 -5.43 -5.01
C MET A 130 9.48 -3.98 -4.63
N SER A 131 10.49 -3.11 -4.46
CA SER A 131 10.27 -1.68 -4.29
C SER A 131 9.58 -1.06 -5.51
N MET A 132 9.98 -1.44 -6.73
CA MET A 132 9.30 -0.99 -7.95
C MET A 132 7.83 -1.43 -7.99
N ILE A 133 7.55 -2.69 -7.64
CA ILE A 133 6.19 -3.23 -7.53
C ILE A 133 5.33 -2.39 -6.57
N LEU A 134 5.85 -2.06 -5.38
CA LEU A 134 5.14 -1.25 -4.38
C LEU A 134 4.83 0.15 -4.91
N MET A 135 5.80 0.80 -5.55
CA MET A 135 5.59 2.14 -6.12
C MET A 135 4.55 2.13 -7.26
N ILE A 136 4.56 1.10 -8.11
CA ILE A 136 3.58 0.95 -9.19
C ILE A 136 2.18 0.76 -8.61
N ASN A 137 2.02 -0.12 -7.62
CA ASN A 137 0.74 -0.33 -6.94
C ASN A 137 0.21 0.95 -6.31
N GLU A 138 1.08 1.76 -5.72
CA GLU A 138 0.70 3.05 -5.16
C GLU A 138 0.16 4.02 -6.21
N LYS A 139 0.80 4.07 -7.39
CA LYS A 139 0.30 4.88 -8.51
C LYS A 139 -1.10 4.43 -8.95
N PHE A 140 -1.35 3.13 -9.03
CA PHE A 140 -2.70 2.61 -9.28
C PHE A 140 -3.69 2.99 -8.18
N ARG A 141 -3.28 2.90 -6.91
CA ARG A 141 -4.11 3.27 -5.76
C ARG A 141 -4.54 4.73 -5.81
N GLU A 142 -3.65 5.61 -6.26
CA GLU A 142 -3.91 7.06 -6.41
C GLU A 142 -4.51 7.43 -7.79
N ASN A 143 -4.84 6.45 -8.64
CA ASN A 143 -5.31 6.65 -10.02
C ASN A 143 -4.37 7.51 -10.87
N VAL A 144 -3.07 7.42 -10.61
CA VAL A 144 -2.02 8.10 -11.39
C VAL A 144 -1.53 7.15 -12.48
N ALA A 145 -1.12 7.71 -13.62
CA ALA A 145 -0.66 6.95 -14.76
C ALA A 145 0.65 6.19 -14.47
N ALA A 146 0.53 4.95 -14.01
CA ALA A 146 1.65 4.14 -13.51
C ALA A 146 2.69 3.79 -14.59
N TRP A 147 2.25 3.63 -15.84
CA TRP A 147 3.09 3.12 -16.92
C TRP A 147 3.92 4.18 -17.64
N VAL A 148 3.66 5.47 -17.40
CA VAL A 148 4.24 6.57 -18.19
C VAL A 148 5.76 6.56 -18.17
N CYS A 149 6.36 6.30 -17.00
CA CYS A 149 7.81 6.30 -16.84
C CYS A 149 8.52 5.15 -17.60
N PHE A 150 7.79 4.11 -18.02
CA PHE A 150 8.37 2.94 -18.71
C PHE A 150 8.41 3.10 -20.22
N HIS A 151 7.74 4.10 -20.80
CA HIS A 151 7.67 4.29 -22.26
C HIS A 151 9.02 4.55 -22.91
N ASP A 152 9.94 5.19 -22.19
CA ASP A 152 11.26 5.57 -22.71
C ASP A 152 12.17 4.37 -22.96
N ARG A 153 11.97 3.24 -22.24
CA ARG A 153 12.86 2.06 -22.29
C ARG A 153 12.05 0.76 -22.34
N LYS A 154 11.39 0.51 -23.47
CA LYS A 154 10.50 -0.64 -23.69
C LYS A 154 11.18 -2.01 -23.52
N ASP A 155 12.44 -2.13 -23.95
CA ASP A 155 13.18 -3.41 -23.84
C ASP A 155 13.44 -3.77 -22.37
N LEU A 156 13.84 -2.78 -21.56
CA LEU A 156 14.01 -2.96 -20.12
C LEU A 156 12.69 -3.21 -19.42
N PHE A 157 11.58 -2.65 -19.93
CA PHE A 157 10.26 -2.91 -19.35
C PHE A 157 9.86 -4.37 -19.54
N LYS A 158 10.12 -4.94 -20.72
CA LYS A 158 9.94 -6.38 -20.96
C LYS A 158 10.79 -7.20 -19.98
N ALA A 159 12.07 -6.87 -19.85
CA ALA A 159 12.97 -7.57 -18.93
C ALA A 159 12.53 -7.44 -17.46
N PHE A 160 12.00 -6.28 -17.06
CA PHE A 160 11.39 -6.08 -15.74
C PHE A 160 10.21 -7.02 -15.52
N LEU A 161 9.26 -7.10 -16.46
CA LEU A 161 8.12 -8.02 -16.33
C LEU A 161 8.56 -9.49 -16.25
N GLU A 162 9.54 -9.89 -17.06
CA GLU A 162 10.12 -11.24 -16.98
C GLU A 162 10.75 -11.50 -15.60
N ARG A 163 11.44 -10.51 -15.03
CA ARG A 163 12.01 -10.60 -13.68
C ARG A 163 10.93 -10.70 -12.61
N VAL A 164 9.85 -9.93 -12.73
CA VAL A 164 8.71 -10.01 -11.80
C VAL A 164 8.07 -11.40 -11.84
N LEU A 165 7.83 -11.97 -13.02
CA LEU A 165 7.26 -13.32 -13.16
C LEU A 165 8.14 -14.41 -12.52
N ARG A 166 9.46 -14.24 -12.58
CA ARG A 166 10.46 -15.15 -11.98
C ARG A 166 10.79 -14.83 -10.53
N LEU A 167 10.21 -13.77 -9.96
CA LEU A 167 10.54 -13.29 -8.61
C LEU A 167 10.27 -14.36 -7.54
N LYS A 168 9.20 -15.14 -7.73
CA LYS A 168 8.85 -16.27 -6.86
C LYS A 168 9.85 -17.43 -6.92
N ASP A 169 10.55 -17.59 -8.05
CA ASP A 169 11.50 -18.69 -8.25
C ASP A 169 12.88 -18.33 -7.65
N GLN A 170 13.16 -17.03 -7.51
CA GLN A 170 14.42 -16.51 -6.97
C GLN A 170 14.49 -16.52 -5.44
N VAL A 171 13.34 -16.63 -4.78
CA VAL A 171 13.21 -16.58 -3.32
C VAL A 171 12.69 -17.93 -2.85
N GLN A 172 13.43 -18.60 -1.95
CA GLN A 172 12.91 -19.79 -1.28
C GLN A 172 11.55 -19.45 -0.65
N ALA A 173 10.53 -20.30 -0.84
CA ALA A 173 9.14 -20.03 -0.46
C ALA A 173 8.97 -19.51 0.98
N ASP A 174 9.88 -19.87 1.89
CA ASP A 174 9.89 -19.43 3.29
C ASP A 174 10.31 -17.97 3.53
N ARG A 175 10.81 -17.28 2.51
CA ARG A 175 11.22 -15.86 2.59
C ARG A 175 10.19 -14.88 2.05
N PHE A 176 9.15 -15.35 1.35
CA PHE A 176 8.10 -14.47 0.85
C PHE A 176 7.07 -14.25 1.96
N SER A 177 7.08 -13.07 2.58
CA SER A 177 6.08 -12.70 3.56
C SER A 177 4.69 -12.57 2.92
N ILE A 178 3.65 -12.72 3.73
CA ILE A 178 2.25 -12.55 3.29
C ILE A 178 2.04 -11.13 2.72
N ALA A 179 2.70 -10.12 3.31
CA ALA A 179 2.61 -8.74 2.85
C ALA A 179 3.23 -8.58 1.44
N GLU A 180 4.39 -9.19 1.19
CA GLU A 180 5.01 -9.19 -0.14
C GLU A 180 4.14 -9.94 -1.15
N MET A 181 3.62 -11.10 -0.78
CA MET A 181 2.76 -11.91 -1.65
C MET A 181 1.49 -11.15 -2.06
N THR A 182 0.90 -10.44 -1.11
CA THR A 182 -0.29 -9.61 -1.35
C THR A 182 0.05 -8.48 -2.34
N ASN A 183 1.15 -7.75 -2.13
CA ASN A 183 1.54 -6.65 -3.01
C ASN A 183 1.94 -7.14 -4.41
N TYR A 184 2.64 -8.27 -4.49
CA TYR A 184 2.93 -8.92 -5.76
C TYR A 184 1.64 -9.27 -6.52
N LEU A 185 0.65 -9.86 -5.83
CA LEU A 185 -0.62 -10.21 -6.45
C LEU A 185 -1.40 -8.97 -6.92
N VAL A 186 -1.44 -7.91 -6.11
CA VAL A 186 -2.05 -6.63 -6.49
C VAL A 186 -1.40 -6.07 -7.76
N PHE A 187 -0.07 -6.14 -7.86
CA PHE A 187 0.65 -5.73 -9.07
C PHE A 187 0.25 -6.57 -10.28
N MET A 188 0.17 -7.89 -10.14
CA MET A 188 -0.26 -8.76 -11.23
C MET A 188 -1.68 -8.40 -11.70
N ILE A 189 -2.61 -8.16 -10.76
CA ILE A 189 -3.98 -7.73 -11.08
C ILE A 189 -3.95 -6.42 -11.87
N ASN A 190 -3.24 -5.40 -11.38
CA ASN A 190 -3.13 -4.10 -12.04
C ASN A 190 -2.50 -4.20 -13.45
N ALA A 191 -1.47 -5.04 -13.60
CA ALA A 191 -0.83 -5.29 -14.89
C ALA A 191 -1.79 -5.93 -15.89
N PHE A 192 -2.54 -6.95 -15.48
CA PHE A 192 -3.53 -7.59 -16.36
C PHE A 192 -4.71 -6.67 -16.70
N GLN A 193 -5.17 -5.87 -15.74
CA GLN A 193 -6.23 -4.88 -15.97
C GLN A 193 -5.82 -3.78 -16.96
N SER A 194 -4.51 -3.50 -17.06
CA SER A 194 -3.99 -2.50 -18.01
C SER A 194 -3.93 -2.98 -19.45
N PHE A 195 -4.23 -4.26 -19.72
CA PHE A 195 -4.34 -4.79 -21.08
C PHE A 195 -5.71 -4.57 -21.72
N TYR A 196 -6.72 -4.23 -20.92
CA TYR A 196 -8.09 -4.03 -21.35
C TYR A 196 -8.44 -2.54 -21.35
#